data_AF-A0A4U9DC79-F1
#
_entry.id   AF-A0A4U9DC79-F1
#
_cell.length_a   1.000
_cell.length_b   1.000
_cell.length_c   1.000
_cell.angle_alpha   90.00
_cell.angle_beta   90.00
_cell.angle_gamma   90.00
#
_symmetry.space_group_name_H-M   'P 1'
#
loop_
_entity.id
_entity.type
_entity.pdbx_description
1 polymer ?
#
loop_
_entity_poly.entity_id
_entity_poly.type
_entity_poly.pdbx_seq_one_letter_code
_entity_poly.pdbx_strand_id
1 'polypeptide(L)'
;MSFINFARVMLATLEGGRDATSGQIFLPQEHALSKGNFSSFEQVLADWDAQIRYYTRKSIEIEYVVDTMLEENVHDILCSALVDDCIERAKSIKQGGAKYDWVPVCRSGSQPRQQPGGGEKAGS
;
A
#
# COMPACT_ATOMS: atom_id res chain seq x y z
N MET A 1 -2.93 4.52 -6.79
CA MET A 1 -2.25 3.27 -6.37
C MET A 1 -0.79 3.55 -6.09
N SER A 2 -0.39 3.32 -4.84
CA SER A 2 0.97 3.41 -4.34
C SER A 2 1.58 2.01 -4.15
N PHE A 3 2.90 1.93 -4.12
CA PHE A 3 3.63 0.67 -3.94
C PHE A 3 4.62 0.78 -2.79
N ILE A 4 4.54 -0.17 -1.85
CA ILE A 4 5.50 -0.27 -0.74
C ILE A 4 6.52 -1.36 -1.07
N ASN A 5 7.81 -1.01 -1.02
CA ASN A 5 8.92 -1.96 -1.19
C ASN A 5 9.30 -2.56 0.18
N PHE A 6 8.88 -3.80 0.42
CA PHE A 6 9.07 -4.45 1.71
C PHE A 6 10.54 -4.71 2.03
N ALA A 7 11.35 -5.04 1.02
CA ALA A 7 12.77 -5.30 1.21
C ALA A 7 13.51 -4.04 1.71
N ARG A 8 13.20 -2.86 1.15
CA ARG A 8 13.82 -1.60 1.60
C ARG A 8 13.38 -1.21 3.01
N VAL A 9 12.11 -1.38 3.34
CA VAL A 9 11.62 -1.15 4.72
C VAL A 9 12.33 -2.10 5.70
N MET A 10 12.60 -3.35 5.29
CA MET A 10 13.26 -4.33 6.15
C MET A 10 14.72 -3.98 6.36
N LEU A 11 15.43 -3.57 5.30
CA LEU A 11 16.80 -3.08 5.41
C LEU A 11 16.90 -1.84 6.30
N ALA A 12 15.94 -0.92 6.20
CA ALA A 12 15.86 0.22 7.10
C ALA A 12 15.63 -0.21 8.55
N THR A 13 14.73 -1.17 8.78
CA THR A 13 14.47 -1.75 10.11
C THR A 13 15.73 -2.35 10.74
N LEU A 14 16.59 -2.98 9.93
CA LEU A 14 17.81 -3.59 10.42
C LEU A 14 18.93 -2.58 10.69
N GLU A 15 18.81 -1.35 10.22
CA GLU A 15 19.88 -0.36 10.22
C GLU A 15 19.39 1.01 10.73
N GLY A 16 18.75 1.04 11.91
CA GLY A 16 18.43 2.30 12.58
C GLY A 16 17.37 3.16 11.89
N GLY A 17 16.60 2.58 10.96
CA GLY A 17 15.64 3.29 10.11
C GLY A 17 16.25 3.88 8.83
N ARG A 18 17.53 3.58 8.54
CA ARG A 18 18.25 4.12 7.39
C ARG A 18 18.00 3.30 6.15
N ASP A 19 17.41 3.92 5.13
CA ASP A 19 17.26 3.27 3.83
C ASP A 19 18.63 3.11 3.15
N ALA A 20 18.99 1.87 2.84
CA ALA A 20 20.30 1.53 2.27
C ALA A 20 20.54 2.10 0.86
N THR A 21 19.48 2.48 0.14
CA THR A 21 19.60 3.02 -1.23
C THR A 21 19.83 4.54 -1.23
N SER A 22 19.01 5.28 -0.48
CA SER A 22 19.06 6.76 -0.44
C SER A 22 19.89 7.32 0.73
N GLY A 23 20.14 6.51 1.76
CA GLY A 23 20.78 6.94 3.00
C GLY A 23 19.90 7.76 3.94
N GLN A 24 18.64 8.04 3.57
CA GLN A 24 17.70 8.82 4.39
C GLN A 24 17.11 8.00 5.53
N ILE A 25 16.72 8.69 6.60
CA ILE A 25 16.04 8.12 7.77
C ILE A 25 14.68 8.80 7.88
N PHE A 26 13.61 8.07 7.58
CA PHE A 26 12.24 8.58 7.68
C PHE A 26 11.62 8.32 9.05
N LEU A 27 11.94 7.16 9.65
CA LEU A 27 11.55 6.81 11.00
C LEU A 27 12.81 6.33 11.75
N PRO A 28 13.40 7.15 12.63
CA PRO A 28 14.57 6.75 13.40
C PRO A 28 14.19 5.70 14.46
N GLN A 29 15.12 4.78 14.73
CA GLN A 29 15.02 3.78 15.80
C GLN A 29 16.39 3.54 16.44
N GLU A 30 16.40 3.01 17.66
CA GLU A 30 17.64 2.82 18.41
C GLU A 30 18.47 1.62 17.92
N HIS A 31 17.80 0.52 17.58
CA HIS A 31 18.46 -0.73 17.20
C HIS A 31 18.98 -0.69 15.76
N ALA A 32 20.18 -1.25 15.58
CA ALA A 32 20.82 -1.43 14.28
C ALA A 32 21.80 -2.62 14.33
N LEU A 33 21.90 -3.36 13.23
CA LEU A 33 22.87 -4.45 13.10
C LEU A 33 24.30 -3.92 13.19
N SER A 34 24.58 -2.75 12.62
CA SER A 34 25.88 -2.07 12.76
C SER A 34 26.29 -1.78 14.20
N LYS A 35 25.32 -1.58 15.10
CA LYS A 35 25.55 -1.36 16.53
C LYS A 35 25.62 -2.66 17.34
N GLY A 36 25.18 -3.79 16.76
CA GLY A 36 25.11 -5.07 17.47
C GLY A 36 24.23 -5.06 18.72
N ASN A 37 23.23 -4.18 18.77
CA ASN A 37 22.40 -3.93 19.96
C ASN A 37 21.03 -4.63 19.92
N PHE A 38 20.84 -5.60 19.03
CA PHE A 38 19.70 -6.52 19.09
C PHE A 38 20.00 -7.66 20.06
N SER A 39 19.14 -7.84 21.06
CA SER A 39 19.24 -8.93 22.03
C SER A 39 18.48 -10.19 21.62
N SER A 40 17.49 -10.06 20.73
CA SER A 40 16.71 -11.18 20.22
C SER A 40 16.04 -10.86 18.87
N PHE A 41 15.53 -11.89 18.20
CA PHE A 41 14.83 -11.72 16.91
C PHE A 41 13.46 -11.06 17.09
N GLU A 42 12.83 -11.21 18.25
CA GLU A 42 11.56 -10.57 18.59
C GLU A 42 11.68 -9.04 18.58
N GLN A 43 12.83 -8.49 18.98
CA GLN A 43 13.08 -7.04 18.88
C GLN A 43 13.14 -6.58 17.43
N VAL A 44 13.73 -7.38 16.53
CA VAL A 44 13.74 -7.09 15.09
C VAL A 44 12.31 -7.05 14.54
N LEU A 45 11.46 -8.00 14.94
CA LEU A 45 10.06 -8.04 14.52
C LEU A 45 9.24 -6.88 15.08
N ALA A 46 9.52 -6.44 16.31
CA ALA A 46 8.87 -5.28 16.92
C ALA A 46 9.23 -3.98 16.17
N ASP A 47 10.51 -3.79 15.85
CA ASP A 47 10.96 -2.63 15.07
C ASP A 47 10.40 -2.68 13.64
N TRP A 48 10.31 -3.87 13.03
CA TRP A 48 9.69 -4.05 11.73
C TRP A 48 8.21 -3.64 11.74
N ASP A 49 7.45 -4.05 12.77
CA ASP A 49 6.04 -3.66 12.92
C ASP A 49 5.89 -2.14 13.03
N ALA A 50 6.78 -1.46 13.75
CA ALA A 50 6.79 0.00 13.84
C ALA A 50 7.09 0.66 12.47
N GLN A 51 8.12 0.19 11.77
CA GLN A 51 8.51 0.69 10.45
C GLN A 51 7.39 0.49 9.42
N ILE A 52 6.83 -0.71 9.31
CA ILE A 52 5.82 -1.00 8.30
C ILE A 52 4.52 -0.24 8.56
N ARG A 53 4.13 -0.01 9.82
CA ARG A 53 2.97 0.84 10.17
C ARG A 53 3.18 2.27 9.74
N TYR A 54 4.38 2.82 9.95
CA TYR A 54 4.72 4.16 9.52
C TYR A 54 4.62 4.31 8.00
N TYR A 55 5.28 3.43 7.23
CA TYR A 55 5.22 3.49 5.76
C TYR A 55 3.83 3.23 5.21
N THR A 56 3.04 2.34 5.83
CA THR A 56 1.64 2.11 5.43
C THR A 56 0.81 3.37 5.61
N ARG A 57 0.95 4.08 6.75
CA ARG A 57 0.28 5.36 6.97
C ARG A 57 0.67 6.39 5.92
N LYS A 58 1.98 6.52 5.62
CA LYS A 58 2.46 7.44 4.59
C LYS A 58 1.98 7.10 3.19
N SER A 59 1.83 5.81 2.87
CA SER A 59 1.22 5.35 1.62
C SER A 59 -0.21 5.88 1.47
N ILE A 60 -1.02 5.73 2.52
CA ILE A 60 -2.42 6.17 2.53
C ILE A 60 -2.52 7.70 2.46
N GLU A 61 -1.67 8.43 3.19
CA GLU A 61 -1.62 9.90 3.11
C GLU A 61 -1.33 10.38 1.67
N ILE A 62 -0.39 9.73 0.98
CA ILE A 62 -0.05 10.07 -0.42
C ILE A 62 -1.21 9.69 -1.36
N GLU A 63 -1.80 8.52 -1.19
CA GLU A 63 -2.94 8.07 -2.01
C GLU A 63 -4.13 9.00 -1.87
N TYR A 64 -4.44 9.45 -0.65
CA TYR A 64 -5.53 10.38 -0.41
C TYR A 64 -5.35 11.67 -1.20
N VAL A 65 -4.15 12.27 -1.17
CA VAL A 65 -3.86 13.49 -1.93
C VAL A 65 -3.99 13.24 -3.44
N VAL A 66 -3.44 12.14 -3.95
CA VAL A 66 -3.52 11.82 -5.38
C VAL A 66 -4.97 11.57 -5.82
N ASP A 67 -5.75 10.82 -5.04
CA ASP A 67 -7.14 10.51 -5.39
C ASP A 67 -8.01 11.77 -5.36
N THR A 68 -7.84 12.68 -4.39
CA THR A 68 -8.56 13.96 -4.39
C THR A 68 -8.23 14.80 -5.63
N MET A 69 -6.95 14.87 -6.02
CA MET A 69 -6.56 15.62 -7.23
C MET A 69 -7.14 15.01 -8.50
N LEU A 70 -7.22 13.68 -8.59
CA LEU A 70 -7.85 13.01 -9.73
C LEU A 70 -9.36 13.23 -9.76
N GLU A 71 -10.01 13.16 -8.60
CA GLU A 71 -11.45 13.41 -8.45
C GLU A 71 -11.84 14.81 -8.93
N GLU A 72 -11.08 15.83 -8.53
CA GLU A 72 -11.41 17.23 -8.86
C GLU A 72 -11.05 17.63 -10.29
N ASN A 73 -9.98 17.06 -10.86
CA ASN A 73 -9.39 17.57 -12.11
C ASN A 73 -9.60 16.67 -13.33
N VAL A 74 -9.79 15.36 -13.15
CA VAL A 74 -9.78 14.38 -14.26
C VAL A 74 -10.97 13.44 -14.13
N HIS A 75 -12.15 13.95 -14.52
CA HIS A 75 -13.36 13.16 -14.50
C HIS A 75 -13.38 12.16 -15.68
N ASP A 76 -13.32 10.86 -15.38
CA ASP A 76 -13.38 9.80 -16.39
C ASP A 76 -14.81 9.60 -16.92
N ILE A 77 -15.24 10.46 -17.85
CA ILE A 77 -16.64 10.51 -18.34
C ILE A 77 -17.08 9.19 -18.97
N LEU A 78 -16.29 8.63 -19.89
CA LEU A 78 -16.65 7.38 -20.58
C LEU A 78 -16.67 6.19 -19.62
N CYS A 79 -15.65 6.07 -18.76
CA CYS A 79 -15.61 4.98 -17.79
C CYS A 79 -16.79 5.08 -16.82
N SER A 80 -17.12 6.28 -16.35
CA SER A 80 -18.24 6.49 -15.43
C SER A 80 -19.60 6.20 -16.07
N ALA A 81 -19.79 6.50 -17.35
CA ALA A 81 -21.04 6.15 -18.05
C ALA A 81 -21.24 4.63 -18.22
N LEU A 82 -20.16 3.85 -18.17
CA LEU A 82 -20.17 2.40 -18.37
C LEU A 82 -20.16 1.60 -17.05
N VAL A 83 -20.21 2.28 -15.90
CA VAL A 83 -20.23 1.65 -14.57
C VAL A 83 -21.60 1.85 -13.91
N ASP A 84 -22.14 0.76 -13.37
CA ASP A 84 -23.43 0.73 -12.70
C ASP A 84 -23.57 1.83 -11.63
N ASP A 85 -24.77 2.39 -11.54
CA ASP A 85 -25.22 3.46 -10.64
C ASP A 85 -24.55 4.85 -10.81
N CYS A 86 -23.49 4.99 -11.62
CA CYS A 86 -22.81 6.29 -11.78
C CYS A 86 -23.71 7.36 -12.43
N ILE A 87 -24.46 6.99 -13.48
CA ILE A 87 -25.41 7.88 -14.15
C ILE A 87 -26.57 8.23 -13.22
N GLU A 88 -27.14 7.23 -12.55
CA GLU A 88 -28.25 7.43 -11.61
C GLU A 88 -27.86 8.36 -10.45
N ARG A 89 -26.63 8.23 -9.95
CA ARG A 89 -26.09 9.07 -8.86
C ARG A 89 -25.55 10.41 -9.33
N ALA A 90 -25.50 10.66 -10.65
CA ALA A 90 -24.91 11.85 -11.26
C ALA A 90 -23.48 12.16 -10.75
N LYS A 91 -22.67 11.10 -10.56
CA LYS A 91 -21.31 11.16 -10.00
C LYS A 91 -20.35 10.34 -10.85
N SER A 92 -19.11 10.82 -10.97
CA SER A 92 -18.05 10.01 -11.57
C SER A 92 -17.69 8.81 -10.68
N ILE A 93 -16.97 7.83 -11.23
CA ILE A 93 -16.45 6.69 -10.45
C ILE A 93 -15.61 7.18 -9.26
N LYS A 94 -14.75 8.18 -9.48
CA LYS A 94 -13.86 8.74 -8.46
C LYS A 94 -14.59 9.58 -7.39
N GLN A 95 -15.82 10.00 -7.66
CA GLN A 95 -16.72 10.67 -6.69
C GLN A 95 -17.61 9.67 -5.93
N GLY A 96 -17.37 8.36 -6.06
CA GLY A 96 -18.18 7.31 -5.44
C GLY A 96 -19.47 6.99 -6.18
N GLY A 97 -19.51 7.20 -7.51
CA GLY A 97 -20.64 6.80 -8.35
C GLY A 97 -20.82 5.28 -8.42
N ALA A 98 -19.74 4.50 -8.26
CA ALA A 98 -19.78 3.05 -8.37
C ALA A 98 -20.57 2.38 -7.24
N LYS A 99 -21.16 1.23 -7.54
CA LYS A 99 -21.87 0.40 -6.56
C LYS A 99 -20.96 -0.14 -5.43
N TYR A 100 -19.72 -0.47 -5.75
CA TYR A 100 -18.69 -0.93 -4.81
C TYR A 100 -17.37 -0.21 -5.09
N ASP A 101 -16.67 0.19 -4.04
CA ASP A 101 -15.36 0.85 -4.14
C ASP A 101 -14.41 0.28 -3.08
N TRP A 102 -13.55 -0.65 -3.51
CA TRP A 102 -12.52 -1.28 -2.68
C TRP A 102 -11.17 -1.22 -3.39
N VAL A 103 -10.18 -0.68 -2.69
CA VAL A 103 -8.82 -0.51 -3.22
C VAL A 103 -7.82 -1.21 -2.30
N PRO A 104 -7.16 -2.31 -2.75
CA PRO A 104 -6.15 -2.99 -1.95
C PRO A 104 -4.79 -2.30 -2.03
N VAL A 105 -4.02 -2.27 -0.95
CA VAL A 105 -2.63 -1.80 -0.99
C VAL A 105 -1.74 -2.81 -1.73
N CYS A 106 -0.92 -2.34 -2.68
CA CYS A 106 0.02 -3.19 -3.39
C CYS A 106 1.40 -3.22 -2.71
N ARG A 107 1.90 -4.44 -2.44
CA ARG A 107 3.16 -4.69 -1.74
C ARG A 107 4.12 -5.42 -2.67
N SER A 108 5.29 -4.85 -2.92
CA SER A 108 6.33 -5.49 -3.74
C SER A 108 7.35 -6.21 -2.87
N GLY A 109 7.71 -7.44 -3.26
CA GLY A 109 8.65 -8.31 -2.54
C GLY A 109 8.01 -9.48 -1.78
N SER A 110 6.69 -9.51 -1.64
CA SER A 110 5.94 -10.72 -1.30
C SER A 110 5.37 -11.30 -2.60
N GLN A 111 5.98 -12.35 -3.15
CA GLN A 111 5.34 -13.11 -4.23
C GLN A 111 3.96 -13.57 -3.75
N PRO A 112 2.85 -13.15 -4.37
CA PRO A 112 1.62 -13.90 -4.22
C PRO A 112 1.89 -15.25 -4.86
N ARG A 113 1.83 -16.34 -4.08
CA ARG A 113 1.55 -17.64 -4.70
C ARG A 113 0.26 -17.42 -5.47
N GLN A 114 0.31 -17.53 -6.80
CA GLN A 114 -0.90 -17.70 -7.59
C GLN A 114 -1.64 -18.89 -6.97
N GLN A 115 -2.81 -18.64 -6.37
CA GLN A 115 -3.72 -19.73 -6.04
C GLN A 115 -4.10 -20.39 -7.37
N PRO A 116 -3.96 -21.72 -7.50
CA PRO A 116 -4.44 -22.40 -8.70
C PRO A 116 -5.95 -22.18 -8.80
N GLY A 117 -6.40 -21.60 -9.91
CA GLY A 117 -7.80 -21.27 -10.14
C GLY A 117 -8.70 -22.48 -9.95
N GLY A 118 -9.59 -22.40 -8.96
CA GLY A 118 -10.72 -23.30 -8.82
C GLY A 118 -11.78 -22.94 -9.84
N GLY A 119 -11.80 -23.64 -10.97
CA GLY A 119 -12.92 -23.58 -11.92
C GLY A 119 -14.13 -24.26 -11.31
N GLU A 120 -15.09 -23.46 -10.82
CA GLU A 120 -16.40 -23.94 -10.42
C GLU A 120 -17.25 -24.16 -11.68
N LYS A 121 -17.51 -25.42 -12.02
CA LYS A 121 -18.50 -25.80 -13.02
C LYS A 121 -19.88 -25.48 -12.46
N ALA A 122 -20.51 -24.41 -12.95
CA ALA A 122 -21.94 -24.22 -12.79
C ALA A 122 -22.66 -25.14 -13.79
N GLY A 123 -23.30 -26.19 -13.26
CA GLY A 123 -24.33 -26.92 -13.98
C GLY A 123 -25.68 -26.22 -13.81
N SER A 124 -26.40 -26.05 -14.91
CA SER A 124 -27.80 -26.42 -15.05
C SER A 124 -28.15 -26.55 -16.52
#